data_AF-A0A9X2T0P3-F1
#
_entry.id   AF-A0A9X2T0P3-F1
#
_cell.length_a   1.000
_cell.length_b   1.000
_cell.length_c   1.000
_cell.angle_alpha   90.00
_cell.angle_beta   90.00
_cell.angle_gamma   90.00
#
_symmetry.space_group_name_H-M   'P 1'
#
loop_
_entity.id
_entity.type
_entity.pdbx_description
1 polymer ?
#
loop_
_entity_poly.entity_id
_entity_poly.type
_entity_poly.pdbx_seq_one_letter_code
_entity_poly.pdbx_strand_id
1 'polypeptide(L)'
;MSDKIKVDTLVINYPERNQIYSTELRMKGEVSETVLVNIEGIKSLQLPPGIYDSLIYKGDWYGNPMVLEVKGNSGTQLEFCANFYF
;
A
#
# COMPACT_ATOMS: atom_id res chain seq x y z
N MET A 1 0.11 11.02 -24.23
CA MET A 1 -0.27 9.92 -23.32
C MET A 1 -0.44 10.54 -21.96
N SER A 2 -1.66 10.57 -21.44
CA SER A 2 -1.94 11.18 -20.13
C SER A 2 -1.69 10.13 -19.07
N ASP A 3 -0.66 10.32 -18.25
CA ASP A 3 -0.41 9.54 -17.04
C ASP A 3 -1.63 9.71 -16.12
N LYS A 4 -2.51 8.71 -16.09
CA LYS A 4 -3.66 8.71 -15.19
C LYS A 4 -3.18 8.20 -13.84
N ILE A 5 -2.88 9.13 -12.94
CA ILE A 5 -2.54 8.81 -11.55
C ILE A 5 -3.83 8.34 -10.85
N LYS A 6 -3.97 7.05 -10.59
CA LYS A 6 -5.01 6.52 -9.71
C LYS A 6 -4.48 6.48 -8.28
N VAL A 7 -4.68 7.58 -7.54
CA VAL A 7 -4.39 7.61 -6.10
C VAL A 7 -5.50 6.87 -5.37
N ASP A 8 -5.17 5.77 -4.71
CA ASP A 8 -6.08 5.07 -3.81
C ASP A 8 -5.51 5.14 -2.40
N THR A 9 -6.23 5.75 -1.45
CA THR A 9 -5.76 6.02 -0.10
C THR A 9 -6.36 5.02 0.88
N LEU A 10 -5.54 4.15 1.45
CA LEU A 10 -5.98 3.26 2.53
C LEU A 10 -6.09 4.05 3.85
N VAL A 11 -7.25 4.61 4.16
CA VAL A 11 -7.47 5.28 5.46
C VAL A 11 -7.87 4.27 6.52
N ILE A 12 -7.08 4.16 7.58
CA ILE A 12 -7.45 3.34 8.75
C ILE A 12 -8.45 4.10 9.60
N ASN A 13 -9.73 3.84 9.33
CA ASN A 13 -10.83 4.39 10.11
C ASN A 13 -11.17 3.47 11.29
N TYR A 14 -10.23 3.30 12.23
CA TYR A 14 -10.42 2.47 13.42
C TYR A 14 -10.32 3.31 14.71
N PRO A 15 -11.27 3.19 15.67
CA PRO A 15 -11.33 4.04 16.86
C PRO A 15 -10.11 3.86 17.79
N GLU A 16 -9.50 2.69 17.80
CA GLU A 16 -8.34 2.36 18.66
C GLU A 16 -7.01 2.43 17.91
N ARG A 17 -6.94 3.19 16.80
CA ARG A 17 -5.73 3.35 15.97
C ARG A 17 -4.45 3.78 16.72
N ASN A 18 -4.59 4.34 17.93
CA ASN A 18 -3.49 4.73 18.80
C ASN A 18 -2.99 3.60 19.72
N GLN A 19 -3.71 2.47 19.75
CA GLN A 19 -3.33 1.25 20.49
C GLN A 19 -2.62 0.24 19.58
N ILE A 20 -2.62 0.48 18.26
CA ILE A 20 -1.88 -0.36 17.32
C ILE A 20 -0.39 -0.19 17.64
N TYR A 21 0.26 -1.27 18.06
CA TYR A 21 1.72 -1.27 18.27
C TYR A 21 2.47 -1.81 17.06
N SER A 22 1.83 -2.63 16.21
CA SER A 22 2.44 -3.17 15.00
C SER A 22 1.43 -3.38 13.88
N THR A 23 1.90 -3.35 12.64
CA THR A 23 1.10 -3.68 11.46
C THR A 23 1.87 -4.53 10.47
N GLU A 24 1.12 -5.33 9.71
CA GLU A 24 1.60 -6.04 8.52
C GLU A 24 0.77 -5.60 7.31
N LEU A 25 1.42 -5.11 6.27
CA LEU A 25 0.79 -4.76 5.01
C LEU A 25 1.17 -5.78 3.94
N ARG A 26 0.16 -6.45 3.39
CA ARG A 26 0.29 -7.36 2.25
C ARG A 26 -0.32 -6.74 1.01
N MET A 27 0.27 -7.11 -0.12
CA MET A 27 -0.17 -6.71 -1.44
C MET A 27 -0.35 -7.96 -2.30
N LYS A 28 -1.47 -8.04 -3.00
CA LYS A 28 -1.76 -9.11 -3.95
C LYS A 28 -2.33 -8.53 -5.23
N GLY A 29 -1.99 -9.10 -6.37
CA GLY A 29 -2.61 -8.72 -7.63
C GLY A 29 -1.67 -8.81 -8.83
N GLU A 30 -2.10 -8.26 -9.94
CA GLU A 30 -1.35 -8.24 -11.19
C GLU A 30 -1.04 -6.81 -11.60
N VAL A 31 0.20 -6.61 -12.02
CA VAL A 31 0.71 -5.34 -12.51
C VAL A 31 1.11 -5.53 -13.98
N SER A 32 0.45 -4.82 -14.89
CA SER A 32 0.69 -4.93 -16.33
C SER A 32 1.91 -4.13 -16.82
N GLU A 33 2.40 -3.20 -16.00
CA GLU A 33 3.47 -2.26 -16.31
C GLU A 33 4.20 -1.87 -15.02
N THR A 34 5.35 -1.21 -15.06
CA THR A 34 6.01 -0.82 -13.82
C THR A 34 5.18 0.22 -13.05
N VAL A 35 4.85 -0.04 -11.78
CA VAL A 35 4.15 0.89 -10.90
C VAL A 35 5.00 1.31 -9.70
N LEU A 36 4.71 2.50 -9.17
CA LEU A 36 5.31 3.00 -7.94
C LEU A 36 4.29 2.94 -6.81
N VAL A 37 4.62 2.25 -5.73
CA VAL A 37 3.84 2.20 -4.49
C VAL A 37 4.59 2.96 -3.41
N ASN A 38 4.02 4.05 -2.94
CA ASN A 38 4.54 4.84 -1.84
C ASN A 38 3.75 4.54 -0.57
N ILE A 39 4.46 4.21 0.50
CA ILE A 39 3.94 4.15 1.86
C ILE A 39 4.46 5.42 2.55
N GLU A 40 3.58 6.40 2.76
CA GLU A 40 3.94 7.74 3.23
C GLU A 40 4.79 7.69 4.50
N GLY A 41 5.95 8.38 4.47
CA GLY A 41 6.87 8.45 5.61
C GLY A 41 7.64 7.15 5.91
N ILE A 42 7.41 6.06 5.16
CA ILE A 42 8.01 4.75 5.44
C ILE A 42 8.92 4.29 4.30
N LYS A 43 8.37 4.07 3.10
CA LYS A 43 9.13 3.46 1.98
C LYS A 43 8.43 3.66 0.64
N SER A 44 9.22 3.71 -0.42
CA SER A 44 8.75 3.59 -1.82
C SER A 44 9.18 2.27 -2.43
N LEU A 45 8.29 1.65 -3.20
CA LEU A 45 8.48 0.36 -3.87
C LEU A 45 8.20 0.53 -5.36
N GLN A 46 9.15 0.10 -6.20
CA GLN A 46 8.95 0.01 -7.64
C GLN A 46 8.64 -1.44 -7.98
N LEU A 47 7.46 -1.68 -8.55
CA LEU A 47 6.96 -3.00 -8.89
C LEU A 47 6.99 -3.17 -10.40
N PRO A 48 7.90 -3.98 -10.96
CA PRO A 48 7.86 -4.32 -12.38
C PRO A 48 6.57 -5.08 -12.77
N PRO A 49 6.31 -5.30 -14.06
CA PRO A 49 5.18 -6.11 -14.50
C PRO A 49 5.26 -7.52 -13.91
N GLY A 50 4.15 -8.04 -13.40
CA GLY A 50 4.10 -9.37 -12.81
C GLY A 50 2.92 -9.60 -11.88
N ILE A 51 2.86 -10.82 -11.35
CA ILE A 51 1.86 -11.24 -10.37
C ILE A 51 2.53 -11.21 -8.99
N TYR A 52 1.85 -10.59 -8.03
CA TYR A 52 2.33 -10.40 -6.68
C TYR A 52 1.41 -11.06 -5.66
N ASP A 53 2.05 -11.68 -4.66
CA ASP A 53 1.49 -12.01 -3.36
C ASP A 53 2.64 -11.81 -2.37
N SER A 54 2.70 -10.63 -1.75
CA SER A 54 3.90 -10.19 -1.04
C SER A 54 3.58 -9.37 0.20
N LEU A 55 4.29 -9.67 1.28
CA LEU A 55 4.37 -8.81 2.46
C LEU A 55 5.29 -7.63 2.13
N ILE A 56 4.73 -6.41 2.13
CA ILE A 56 5.46 -5.20 1.72
C ILE A 56 5.85 -4.29 2.89
N TYR A 57 5.22 -4.49 4.05
CA TYR A 57 5.61 -3.83 5.29
C TYR A 57 5.29 -4.71 6.50
N LYS A 58 6.20 -4.73 7.47
CA LYS A 58 6.00 -5.30 8.80
C LYS A 58 6.83 -4.49 9.78
N GLY A 59 6.19 -3.93 10.79
CA GLY A 59 6.89 -3.11 11.77
C GLY A 59 5.96 -2.45 12.75
N ASP A 60 6.58 -1.61 13.57
CA ASP A 60 5.89 -0.81 14.58
C ASP A 60 5.04 0.28 13.92
N TRP A 61 3.91 0.59 14.54
CA TRP A 61 2.95 1.56 14.01
C TRP A 61 3.19 2.96 14.61
N TYR A 62 3.60 3.90 13.76
CA TYR A 62 3.94 5.27 14.19
C TYR A 62 3.15 6.37 13.47
N GLY A 63 2.40 6.06 12.41
CA GLY A 63 1.75 7.05 11.55
C GLY A 63 0.23 6.98 11.63
N ASN A 64 -0.44 8.10 11.81
CA ASN A 64 -1.89 8.17 11.79
C ASN A 64 -2.33 9.27 10.81
N PRO A 65 -2.85 8.95 9.60
CA PRO A 65 -3.05 7.63 8.98
C PRO A 65 -1.82 7.09 8.23
N MET A 66 -1.80 5.79 7.87
CA MET A 66 -0.88 5.27 6.84
C MET A 66 -1.50 5.58 5.48
N VAL A 67 -0.82 6.41 4.69
CA VAL A 67 -1.26 6.71 3.33
C VAL A 67 -0.48 5.83 2.38
N LEU A 68 -1.23 5.06 1.59
CA LEU A 68 -0.71 4.37 0.43
C LEU A 68 -1.01 5.23 -0.80
N GLU A 69 -0.03 5.38 -1.68
CA GLU A 69 -0.22 6.03 -2.97
C GLU A 69 0.35 5.11 -4.04
N VAL A 70 -0.48 4.72 -5.00
CA VAL A 70 -0.08 3.91 -6.14
C VAL A 70 -0.09 4.77 -7.41
N LYS A 71 1.02 4.78 -8.15
CA LYS A 71 1.12 5.44 -9.45
C LYS A 71 1.31 4.38 -10.52
N GLY A 72 0.28 4.21 -11.36
CA GLY A 72 0.26 3.26 -12.48
C GLY A 72 -0.96 3.49 -13.38
N ASN A 73 -0.94 2.92 -14.59
CA ASN A 73 -2.02 3.02 -15.56
C ASN A 73 -3.15 2.01 -15.27
N SER A 74 -4.24 2.12 -16.04
CA SER A 74 -5.52 1.43 -15.86
C SER A 74 -5.49 -0.10 -15.90
N GLY A 75 -4.36 -0.73 -16.23
CA GLY A 75 -4.18 -2.19 -16.27
C GLY A 75 -3.74 -2.82 -14.94
N THR A 76 -3.43 -2.01 -13.92
CA THR A 76 -2.97 -2.52 -12.62
C THR A 76 -4.14 -2.83 -11.69
N GLN A 77 -4.20 -4.06 -11.19
CA GLN A 77 -5.14 -4.49 -10.16
C GLN A 77 -4.34 -4.96 -8.95
N LEU A 78 -4.25 -4.10 -7.94
CA LEU A 78 -3.59 -4.40 -6.67
C LEU A 78 -4.60 -4.30 -5.53
N GLU A 79 -4.64 -5.33 -4.71
CA GLU A 79 -5.35 -5.38 -3.44
C GLU A 79 -4.35 -5.22 -2.30
N PHE A 80 -4.65 -4.30 -1.38
CA PHE A 80 -3.85 -4.05 -0.19
C PHE A 80 -4.63 -4.51 1.03
N CYS A 81 -4.00 -5.35 1.85
CA CYS A 81 -4.57 -5.84 3.10
C CYS A 81 -3.63 -5.50 4.25
N ALA A 82 -4.12 -4.68 5.18
CA ALA A 82 -3.39 -4.32 6.39
C ALA A 82 -3.98 -5.07 7.59
N ASN A 83 -3.11 -5.79 8.32
CA ASN A 83 -3.44 -6.37 9.61
C ASN A 83 -2.85 -5.48 10.71
N PHE A 84 -3.64 -5.22 11.75
CA PHE A 84 -3.26 -4.40 12.89
C PHE A 84 -3.22 -5.25 14.15
N TYR A 85 -2.18 -5.04 14.95
CA TYR A 85 -1.94 -5.75 16.20
C TYR A 85 -1.99 -4.75 17.37
N PHE A 86 -2.76 -5.09 18.40
CA PHE A 86 -3.15 -4.25 19.54
C PHE A 86 -2.76 -4.91 20.86
#